data_AF-A0A1V8M7G0-F1
#
_entry.id   AF-A0A1V8M7G0-F1
#
_cell.length_a   1.000
_cell.length_b   1.000
_cell.length_c   1.000
_cell.angle_alpha   90.00
_cell.angle_beta   90.00
_cell.angle_gamma   90.00
#
_symmetry.space_group_name_H-M   'P 1'
#
loop_
_entity.id
_entity.type
_entity.pdbx_description
1 polymer ?
#
loop_
_entity_poly.entity_id
_entity_poly.type
_entity_poly.pdbx_seq_one_letter_code
_entity_poly.pdbx_strand_id
1 'polypeptide(L)'
;MKRLTQIHIESWLQSALIIKPEILEKLPGFKRRLKWFLNYRPDLAGLVSHWTEPGHGNRRLLSLLRGHRMKKLLLRMLDETEFLSDYGIRSLSRSHLDTPYVFNCCDHLVSVQYQLGESESGIFGGNSNWRGPVWFPVNDLLIT
;
A
#
# COMPACT_ATOMS: atom_id res chain seq x y z
N MET A 1 9.80 -30.93 22.18
CA MET A 1 9.67 -29.49 22.53
C MET A 1 10.41 -28.59 21.52
N LYS A 2 10.10 -28.73 20.22
CA LYS A 2 10.60 -27.87 19.14
C LYS A 2 9.43 -27.68 18.17
N ARG A 3 8.86 -26.47 18.09
CA ARG A 3 7.98 -25.97 17.00
C ARG A 3 7.25 -24.70 17.48
N LEU A 4 7.94 -23.58 17.59
CA LEU A 4 7.26 -22.26 17.67
C LEU A 4 8.05 -21.10 17.01
N THR A 5 9.23 -21.35 16.44
CA THR A 5 10.08 -20.29 15.86
C THR A 5 10.12 -20.30 14.34
N GLN A 6 8.97 -20.41 13.68
CA GLN A 6 8.92 -20.31 12.22
C GLN A 6 7.58 -19.78 11.71
N ILE A 7 7.18 -18.61 12.21
CA ILE A 7 6.18 -17.80 11.52
C ILE A 7 6.91 -17.15 10.35
N HIS A 8 6.63 -17.65 9.14
CA HIS A 8 7.10 -17.08 7.89
C HIS A 8 6.63 -15.62 7.78
N ILE A 9 7.58 -14.70 7.77
CA ILE A 9 7.43 -13.30 7.36
C ILE A 9 7.26 -13.31 5.81
N GLU A 10 6.20 -13.92 5.28
CA GLU A 10 5.89 -13.92 3.84
C GLU A 10 4.55 -13.23 3.49
N SER A 11 3.83 -12.68 4.47
CA SER A 11 2.80 -11.68 4.20
C SER A 11 3.24 -10.33 4.75
N TRP A 12 3.74 -9.47 3.87
CA TRP A 12 3.84 -8.05 4.13
C TRP A 12 3.52 -7.29 2.86
N LEU A 13 2.30 -6.73 2.85
CA LEU A 13 1.78 -5.72 1.93
C LEU A 13 1.83 -6.08 0.44
N GLN A 14 0.65 -6.13 -0.18
CA GLN A 14 0.44 -6.23 -1.64
C GLN A 14 1.15 -5.14 -2.49
N SER A 15 1.90 -4.23 -1.85
CA SER A 15 2.87 -3.34 -2.47
C SER A 15 4.17 -4.03 -2.93
N ALA A 16 4.34 -5.33 -2.67
CA ALA A 16 5.57 -6.07 -2.87
C ALA A 16 5.29 -7.43 -3.52
N LEU A 17 5.78 -7.62 -4.75
CA LEU A 17 5.69 -8.88 -5.47
C LEU A 17 7.03 -9.62 -5.39
N ILE A 18 7.01 -10.85 -4.88
CA ILE A 18 8.18 -11.74 -4.93
C ILE A 18 8.12 -12.53 -6.24
N ILE A 19 9.10 -12.30 -7.11
CA ILE A 19 9.21 -13.00 -8.38
C ILE A 19 10.26 -14.10 -8.24
N LYS A 20 9.81 -15.36 -8.34
CA LYS A 20 10.69 -16.53 -8.41
C LYS A 20 11.37 -16.63 -9.78
N PRO A 21 12.61 -17.12 -9.86
CA PRO A 21 13.31 -17.32 -11.14
C PRO A 21 12.50 -18.15 -12.13
N GLU A 22 11.86 -19.23 -11.67
CA GLU A 22 11.13 -20.14 -12.56
C GLU A 22 9.95 -19.44 -13.29
N ILE A 23 9.33 -18.45 -12.65
CA ILE A 23 8.22 -17.67 -13.24
C ILE A 23 8.75 -16.79 -14.38
N LEU A 24 9.94 -16.19 -14.21
CA LEU A 24 10.55 -15.36 -15.25
C LEU A 24 10.96 -16.17 -16.48
N GLU A 25 11.40 -17.42 -16.29
CA GLU A 25 11.71 -18.31 -17.41
C GLU A 25 10.45 -18.72 -18.18
N LYS A 26 9.32 -18.89 -17.49
CA LYS A 26 8.02 -19.18 -18.13
C LYS A 26 7.40 -17.98 -18.86
N LEU A 27 7.85 -16.75 -18.57
CA LEU A 27 7.27 -15.50 -19.11
C LEU A 27 8.34 -14.64 -19.82
N PRO A 28 8.88 -15.10 -20.97
CA PRO A 28 9.98 -14.41 -21.66
C PRO A 28 9.62 -13.01 -22.15
N GLY A 29 8.37 -12.79 -22.56
CA GLY A 29 7.88 -11.48 -22.98
C GLY A 29 7.85 -10.45 -21.84
N PHE A 30 7.44 -10.89 -20.64
CA PHE A 30 7.49 -10.07 -19.43
C PHE A 30 8.93 -9.78 -19.03
N LYS A 31 9.80 -10.80 -18.99
CA LYS A 31 11.24 -10.67 -18.69
C LYS A 31 11.92 -9.64 -19.61
N ARG A 32 11.59 -9.66 -20.91
CA ARG A 32 12.12 -8.69 -21.90
C ARG A 32 11.66 -7.26 -21.61
N ARG A 33 10.35 -7.03 -21.41
CA ARG A 33 9.80 -5.70 -21.11
C ARG A 33 10.32 -5.14 -19.79
N LEU A 34 10.43 -6.00 -18.77
CA LEU A 34 10.97 -5.61 -17.48
C LEU A 34 12.45 -5.22 -17.57
N LYS A 35 13.29 -6.01 -18.28
CA LYS A 35 14.68 -5.64 -18.53
C LYS A 35 14.79 -4.30 -19.28
N TRP A 36 13.96 -4.10 -20.31
CA TRP A 36 13.94 -2.84 -21.04
C TRP A 36 13.57 -1.67 -20.10
N PHE A 37 12.50 -1.80 -19.33
CA PHE A 37 12.05 -0.75 -18.42
C PHE A 37 13.14 -0.37 -17.40
N LEU A 38 13.79 -1.37 -16.79
CA LEU A 38 14.84 -1.13 -15.81
C LEU A 38 16.09 -0.47 -16.41
N ASN A 39 16.39 -0.73 -17.68
CA ASN A 39 17.55 -0.16 -18.37
C ASN A 39 17.28 1.26 -18.91
N TYR A 40 16.08 1.53 -19.40
CA TYR A 40 15.75 2.77 -20.12
C TYR A 40 14.91 3.76 -19.30
N ARG A 41 14.40 3.37 -18.13
CA ARG A 41 13.69 4.25 -17.18
C ARG A 41 14.33 4.20 -15.79
N PRO A 42 15.62 4.59 -15.65
CA PRO A 42 16.32 4.56 -14.36
C PRO A 42 15.66 5.47 -13.30
N ASP A 43 14.98 6.54 -13.75
CA ASP A 43 14.18 7.45 -12.93
C ASP A 43 13.07 6.72 -12.17
N LEU A 44 12.40 5.76 -12.82
CA LEU A 44 11.35 4.94 -12.21
C LEU A 44 11.91 3.67 -11.59
N ALA A 45 12.94 3.07 -12.19
CA ALA A 45 13.61 1.88 -11.65
C ALA A 45 14.23 2.15 -10.28
N GLY A 46 14.71 3.37 -10.03
CA GLY A 46 15.17 3.82 -8.72
C GLY A 46 14.06 3.95 -7.66
N LEU A 47 12.79 3.86 -8.03
CA LEU A 47 11.66 3.87 -7.08
C LEU A 47 11.27 2.47 -6.62
N VAL A 48 11.63 1.44 -7.38
CA VAL A 48 11.39 0.04 -7.01
C VAL A 48 12.57 -0.56 -6.23
N SER A 49 12.31 -1.62 -5.47
CA SER A 49 13.31 -2.40 -4.72
C SER A 49 14.38 -3.01 -5.64
N HIS A 50 15.55 -3.31 -5.07
CA HIS A 50 16.75 -3.77 -5.77
C HIS A 50 16.49 -5.04 -6.60
N TRP A 51 16.07 -4.88 -7.85
CA TRP A 51 15.81 -5.99 -8.76
C TRP A 51 17.07 -6.77 -9.13
N THR A 52 18.23 -6.12 -9.09
CA THR A 52 19.54 -6.68 -9.44
C THR A 52 20.15 -7.50 -8.31
N GLU A 53 19.68 -7.33 -7.08
CA GLU A 53 20.17 -8.06 -5.92
C GLU A 53 19.30 -9.30 -5.69
N PRO A 54 19.88 -10.51 -5.86
CA PRO A 54 19.13 -11.72 -5.62
C PRO A 54 18.92 -11.92 -4.12
N GLY A 55 17.66 -12.12 -3.72
CA GLY A 55 17.31 -12.61 -2.40
C GLY A 55 17.59 -14.11 -2.25
N HIS A 56 17.18 -14.68 -1.12
CA HIS A 56 17.30 -16.11 -0.86
C HIS A 56 16.67 -16.94 -1.99
N GLY A 57 17.41 -17.92 -2.52
CA GLY A 57 16.95 -18.72 -3.66
C GLY A 57 16.81 -17.94 -4.98
N ASN A 58 17.58 -16.85 -5.14
CA ASN A 58 17.60 -16.03 -6.36
C ASN A 58 16.26 -15.30 -6.65
N ARG A 59 15.41 -15.19 -5.63
CA ARG A 59 14.11 -14.49 -5.70
C ARG A 59 14.34 -12.98 -5.82
N ARG A 60 13.50 -12.31 -6.60
CA ARG A 60 13.57 -10.85 -6.79
C ARG A 60 12.35 -10.20 -6.15
N LEU A 61 12.59 -9.18 -5.32
CA LEU A 61 11.52 -8.36 -4.76
C LEU A 61 11.24 -7.21 -5.72
N LEU A 62 9.98 -7.05 -6.10
CA LEU A 62 9.47 -5.89 -6.82
C LEU A 62 8.50 -5.15 -5.91
N SER A 63 8.97 -4.12 -5.21
CA SER A 63 8.17 -3.29 -4.32
C SER A 63 8.39 -1.81 -4.59
N LEU A 64 7.30 -1.04 -4.60
CA LEU A 64 7.34 0.43 -4.67
C LEU A 64 7.77 1.07 -3.34
N LEU A 65 7.65 0.32 -2.24
CA LEU A 65 7.95 0.81 -0.90
C LEU A 65 9.31 0.25 -0.46
N ARG A 66 10.33 1.10 -0.51
CA ARG A 66 11.61 0.83 0.15
C ARG A 66 11.44 0.84 1.67
N GLY A 67 12.35 0.20 2.39
CA GLY A 67 12.28 0.05 3.85
C GLY A 67 12.04 1.37 4.62
N HIS A 68 12.60 2.49 4.17
CA HIS A 68 12.34 3.79 4.81
C HIS A 68 10.90 4.29 4.63
N ARG A 69 10.31 4.13 3.43
CA ARG A 69 8.92 4.53 3.15
C ARG A 69 7.96 3.62 3.88
N MET A 70 8.30 2.34 3.94
CA MET A 70 7.54 1.35 4.69
C MET A 70 7.41 1.74 6.17
N LYS A 71 8.53 2.08 6.83
CA LYS A 71 8.51 2.55 8.22
C LYS A 71 7.63 3.79 8.41
N LYS A 72 7.71 4.76 7.50
CA LYS A 72 6.87 5.97 7.55
C LYS A 72 5.38 5.66 7.38
N LEU A 73 5.04 4.73 6.49
CA LEU A 73 3.66 4.29 6.27
C LEU A 73 3.12 3.59 7.53
N LEU A 74 3.85 2.60 8.05
CA LEU A 74 3.46 1.87 9.25
C LEU A 74 3.29 2.80 10.46
N LEU A 75 4.15 3.81 10.60
CA LEU A 75 4.05 4.79 11.69
C LEU A 75 2.71 5.55 11.67
N ARG A 76 2.19 5.93 10.51
CA ARG A 76 0.89 6.61 10.39
C ARG A 76 -0.27 5.62 10.45
N MET A 77 -0.11 4.46 9.81
CA MET A 77 -1.14 3.43 9.75
C MET A 77 -1.47 2.87 11.15
N LEU A 78 -0.46 2.71 12.00
CA LEU A 78 -0.59 2.17 13.36
C LEU A 78 -0.83 3.25 14.43
N ASP A 79 -1.08 4.49 14.03
CA ASP A 79 -1.41 5.59 14.95
C ASP A 79 -2.93 5.63 15.20
N GLU A 80 -3.34 5.50 16.47
CA GLU A 80 -4.75 5.50 16.89
C GLU A 80 -5.44 6.86 16.72
N THR A 81 -4.66 7.95 16.69
CA THR A 81 -5.17 9.30 16.40
C THR A 81 -5.41 9.52 14.91
N GLU A 82 -4.97 8.59 14.07
CA GLU A 82 -5.10 8.65 12.62
C GLU A 82 -5.86 7.46 12.05
N PHE A 83 -5.16 6.38 11.73
CA PHE A 83 -5.69 5.28 10.92
C PHE A 83 -6.11 4.07 11.76
N LEU A 84 -5.40 3.78 12.85
CA LEU A 84 -5.72 2.63 13.69
C LEU A 84 -6.96 2.90 14.53
N SER A 85 -7.83 1.90 14.64
CA SER A 85 -8.98 1.91 15.53
C SER A 85 -9.13 0.55 16.20
N ASP A 86 -10.00 0.47 17.21
CA ASP A 86 -10.33 -0.79 17.90
C ASP A 86 -10.87 -1.88 16.95
N TYR A 87 -11.32 -1.51 15.75
CA TYR A 87 -11.92 -2.41 14.77
C TYR A 87 -11.07 -2.57 13.49
N GLY A 88 -9.88 -1.97 13.43
CA GLY A 88 -8.96 -2.05 12.29
C GLY A 88 -8.61 -0.68 11.67
N ILE A 89 -8.02 -0.73 10.48
CA ILE A 89 -7.53 0.44 9.73
C ILE A 89 -8.68 1.16 9.02
N ARG A 90 -8.80 2.47 9.29
CA ARG A 90 -9.73 3.41 8.66
C ARG A 90 -9.36 3.69 7.21
N SER A 91 -10.33 4.03 6.36
CA SER A 91 -10.07 4.43 4.98
C SER A 91 -9.50 5.85 4.81
N LEU A 92 -9.69 6.70 5.83
CA LEU A 92 -9.15 8.05 5.89
C LEU A 92 -8.66 8.33 7.32
N SER A 93 -7.53 9.04 7.44
CA SER A 93 -7.00 9.46 8.74
C SER A 93 -8.05 10.26 9.51
N ARG A 94 -8.25 9.91 10.78
CA ARG A 94 -9.13 10.64 11.71
C ARG A 94 -8.72 12.10 11.89
N SER A 95 -7.45 12.45 11.65
CA SER A 95 -6.99 13.84 11.66
C SER A 95 -7.79 14.76 10.72
N HIS A 96 -8.37 14.21 9.65
CA HIS A 96 -9.23 14.94 8.73
C HIS A 96 -10.65 15.22 9.24
N LEU A 97 -10.96 14.82 10.48
CA LEU A 97 -12.16 15.26 11.18
C LEU A 97 -12.01 16.74 11.57
N ASP A 98 -10.87 17.07 12.17
CA ASP A 98 -10.56 18.42 12.66
C ASP A 98 -9.90 19.28 11.57
N THR A 99 -9.10 18.66 10.68
CA THR A 99 -8.39 19.35 9.60
C THR A 99 -8.66 18.71 8.25
N PRO A 100 -9.80 19.04 7.59
CA PRO A 100 -10.14 18.49 6.28
C PRO A 100 -9.04 18.75 5.25
N TYR A 101 -8.82 17.78 4.36
CA TYR A 101 -7.93 18.00 3.22
C TYR A 101 -8.64 18.87 2.19
N VAL A 102 -8.05 20.01 1.84
CA VAL A 102 -8.61 20.95 0.85
C VAL A 102 -7.69 21.03 -0.36
N PHE A 103 -8.25 20.85 -1.54
CA PHE A 103 -7.57 20.92 -2.82
C PHE A 103 -8.21 22.02 -3.68
N ASN A 104 -7.39 22.93 -4.19
CA ASN A 104 -7.84 23.94 -5.15
C ASN A 104 -7.73 23.37 -6.57
N CYS A 105 -8.86 23.15 -7.22
CA CYS A 105 -8.95 22.69 -8.60
C CYS A 105 -9.58 23.80 -9.45
N CYS A 106 -8.77 24.49 -10.25
CA CYS A 106 -9.25 25.55 -11.16
C CYS A 106 -10.16 26.58 -10.46
N ASP A 107 -9.68 27.14 -9.35
CA ASP A 107 -10.40 28.11 -8.49
C ASP A 107 -11.64 27.56 -7.76
N HIS A 108 -11.86 26.25 -7.82
CA HIS A 108 -12.84 25.56 -6.99
C HIS A 108 -12.15 24.81 -5.85
N LEU A 109 -12.52 25.18 -4.62
CA LEU A 109 -12.09 24.45 -3.42
C LEU A 109 -12.90 23.16 -3.30
N VAL A 110 -12.21 22.02 -3.33
CA VAL A 110 -12.77 20.70 -3.07
C VAL A 110 -12.19 20.19 -1.75
N SER A 111 -13.06 19.79 -0.82
CA SER A 111 -12.64 19.28 0.48
C SER A 111 -12.98 17.81 0.67
N VAL A 112 -12.11 17.08 1.36
CA VAL A 112 -12.34 15.74 1.86
C VAL A 112 -12.25 15.78 3.37
N GLN A 113 -13.40 15.65 4.02
CA GLN A 113 -13.52 15.56 5.47
C GLN A 113 -13.73 14.10 5.88
N TYR A 114 -13.27 13.78 7.08
CA TYR A 114 -13.57 12.52 7.74
C TYR A 114 -15.06 12.44 8.12
N GLN A 115 -15.73 11.36 7.70
CA GLN A 115 -17.16 11.11 7.89
C GLN A 115 -17.38 9.68 8.39
N LEU A 116 -18.19 9.55 9.44
CA LEU A 116 -18.52 8.25 10.05
C LEU A 116 -19.80 7.69 9.39
N GLY A 117 -19.66 6.69 8.52
CA GLY A 117 -20.77 5.88 8.02
C GLY A 117 -21.51 6.48 6.82
N GLU A 118 -22.16 7.62 6.99
CA GLU A 118 -22.87 8.31 5.89
C GLU A 118 -22.14 9.57 5.43
N SER A 119 -22.21 9.83 4.14
CA SER A 119 -21.64 11.02 3.53
C SER A 119 -22.64 12.16 3.56
N GLU A 120 -22.17 13.34 3.97
CA GLU A 120 -22.95 14.58 3.94
C GLU A 120 -23.28 15.05 2.50
N SER A 121 -22.63 14.43 1.51
CA SER A 121 -22.92 14.61 0.09
C SER A 121 -23.67 13.40 -0.48
N GLY A 122 -24.57 13.63 -1.43
CA GLY A 122 -25.22 12.56 -2.20
C GLY A 122 -24.29 11.82 -3.17
N ILE A 123 -23.01 12.17 -3.23
CA ILE A 123 -22.03 11.53 -4.11
C ILE A 123 -21.89 10.06 -3.71
N PHE A 124 -21.95 9.15 -4.69
CA PHE A 124 -21.98 7.70 -4.48
C PHE A 124 -23.14 7.22 -3.59
N GLY A 125 -24.29 7.90 -3.66
CA GLY A 125 -25.49 7.50 -2.91
C GLY A 125 -25.37 7.70 -1.41
N GLY A 126 -24.60 8.70 -0.96
CA GLY A 126 -24.38 8.95 0.47
C GLY A 126 -23.34 8.03 1.10
N ASN A 127 -22.57 7.29 0.30
CA ASN A 127 -21.57 6.36 0.80
C ASN A 127 -20.29 7.08 1.27
N SER A 128 -19.84 6.80 2.50
CA SER A 128 -18.61 7.36 3.09
C SER A 128 -17.45 6.36 3.20
N ASN A 129 -17.52 5.18 2.57
CA ASN A 129 -16.55 4.08 2.72
C ASN A 129 -15.08 4.51 2.59
N TRP A 130 -14.80 5.54 1.80
CA TRP A 130 -13.46 6.09 1.53
C TRP A 130 -13.12 7.33 2.37
N ARG A 131 -13.96 7.69 3.34
CA ARG A 131 -13.90 8.94 4.12
C ARG A 131 -13.83 8.70 5.62
N GLY A 132 -13.48 7.50 6.09
CA GLY A 132 -13.27 7.28 7.52
C GLY A 132 -13.64 5.91 8.09
N PRO A 133 -14.71 5.23 7.63
CA PRO A 133 -15.04 3.90 8.12
C PRO A 133 -13.89 2.92 7.95
N VAL A 134 -13.88 1.86 8.77
CA VAL A 134 -12.96 0.73 8.60
C VAL A 134 -13.25 0.08 7.25
N TRP A 135 -12.22 -0.03 6.42
CA TRP A 135 -12.37 -0.62 5.09
C TRP A 135 -11.90 -2.07 5.10
N PHE A 136 -12.86 -2.98 5.06
CA PHE A 136 -12.63 -4.42 5.18
C PHE A 136 -11.57 -4.96 4.20
N PRO A 137 -11.61 -4.66 2.89
CA PRO A 137 -10.63 -5.20 1.95
C PRO A 137 -9.19 -4.91 2.35
N VAL A 138 -8.86 -3.66 2.73
CA VAL A 138 -7.47 -3.32 3.14
C VAL A 138 -7.05 -4.03 4.41
N ASN A 139 -7.96 -4.19 5.37
CA ASN A 139 -7.65 -4.91 6.60
C ASN A 139 -7.34 -6.38 6.34
N ASP A 140 -8.10 -7.03 5.45
CA ASP A 140 -7.83 -8.39 5.02
C ASP A 140 -6.44 -8.50 4.35
N LEU A 141 -6.09 -7.56 3.46
CA LEU A 141 -4.78 -7.52 2.80
C LEU A 141 -3.59 -7.28 3.74
N LEU A 142 -3.82 -6.75 4.95
CA LEU A 142 -2.77 -6.51 5.93
C LEU A 142 -2.48 -7.73 6.79
N ILE A 143 -3.44 -8.65 6.93
CA ILE A 143 -3.35 -9.82 7.81
C ILE A 143 -3.00 -11.09 7.00
N THR A 144 -3.38 -11.15 5.72
CA THR A 144 -3.24 -12.32 4.84
C THR A 144 -1.95 -12.33 4.03
#